data_AF-A0A355BH12-F1
#
_entry.id   AF-A0A355BH12-F1
#
_cell.length_a   1.000
_cell.length_b   1.000
_cell.length_c   1.000
_cell.angle_alpha   90.00
_cell.angle_beta   90.00
_cell.angle_gamma   90.00
#
_symmetry.space_group_name_H-M   'P 1'
#
loop_
_entity.id
_entity.type
_entity.pdbx_description
1 polymer ?
#
loop_
_entity_poly.entity_id
_entity_poly.type
_entity_poly.pdbx_seq_one_letter_code
_entity_poly.pdbx_strand_id
1 'polypeptide(L)'
;GMLQYSEKPAELAAGAPGSTTIEQFEQAFNFVLARGGWPKGAVSAGMQPIREAEEIGYRFGFVQLYNGLPVIDFVPTMDIEVVPGGVQRYQRLTYDIIQPGYFQFEVRSAEDALARATSAIGDRKVNDVYLAYYQRPYYLSDAAPFHAEPMYLYPVWAIELENGERLFVHAYKLLNDPGLIKP
;
A
#
# COMPACT_ATOMS: atom_id res chain seq x y z
N GLY A 1 -1.23 1.04 -15.21
CA GLY A 1 -0.16 1.91 -15.76
C GLY A 1 0.43 2.77 -14.67
N MET A 2 1.76 2.94 -14.62
CA MET A 2 2.44 3.75 -13.61
C MET A 2 2.56 5.20 -14.11
N LEU A 3 2.01 6.15 -13.35
CA LEU A 3 2.18 7.57 -13.60
C LEU A 3 3.17 8.12 -12.58
N GLN A 4 4.32 8.62 -13.06
CA GLN A 4 5.31 9.31 -12.25
C GLN A 4 5.35 10.78 -12.67
N TYR A 5 5.11 11.68 -11.72
CA TYR A 5 5.24 13.11 -11.91
C TYR A 5 6.21 13.66 -10.87
N SER A 6 7.24 14.36 -11.34
CA SER A 6 8.06 15.25 -10.52
C SER A 6 7.88 16.64 -11.10
N GLU A 7 7.39 17.56 -10.29
CA GLU A 7 7.38 18.98 -10.61
C GLU A 7 8.39 19.68 -9.71
N LYS A 8 8.96 20.77 -10.21
CA LYS A 8 9.57 21.74 -9.30
C LYS A 8 8.46 22.21 -8.35
N PRO A 9 8.71 22.31 -7.03
CA PRO A 9 7.77 22.92 -6.11
C PRO A 9 7.30 24.24 -6.71
N ALA A 10 5.99 24.49 -6.72
CA ALA A 10 5.50 25.77 -7.20
C ALA A 10 6.13 26.86 -6.33
N GLU A 11 6.80 27.85 -6.93
CA GLU A 11 7.29 28.99 -6.16
C GLU A 11 6.06 29.76 -5.64
N LEU A 12 5.64 29.43 -4.42
CA LEU A 12 4.60 30.15 -3.73
C LEU A 12 5.22 31.38 -3.05
N ALA A 13 4.47 32.49 -3.07
CA ALA A 13 4.90 33.72 -2.40
C ALA A 13 5.16 33.46 -0.91
N ALA A 14 6.14 34.16 -0.33
CA ALA A 14 6.42 34.08 1.11
C ALA A 14 5.14 34.36 1.92
N GLY A 15 4.70 33.38 2.72
CA GLY A 15 3.44 33.43 3.46
C GLY A 15 2.26 32.67 2.83
N ALA A 16 2.46 31.93 1.75
CA ALA A 16 1.48 30.98 1.26
C ALA A 16 1.32 29.79 2.24
N PRO A 17 0.10 29.20 2.37
CA PRO A 17 -0.12 28.04 3.23
C PRO A 17 0.84 26.90 2.87
N GLY A 18 1.26 26.10 3.84
CA GLY A 18 2.26 25.04 3.69
C GLY A 18 3.25 24.94 4.86
N SER A 19 3.04 25.72 5.92
CA SER A 19 3.89 25.70 7.12
C SER A 19 3.45 24.63 8.12
N THR A 20 2.16 24.26 8.09
CA THR A 20 1.60 23.23 8.97
C THR A 20 1.32 21.93 8.22
N THR A 21 1.30 20.82 8.96
CA THR A 21 0.94 19.50 8.44
C THR A 21 -0.43 19.48 7.77
N ILE A 22 -1.41 20.22 8.31
CA ILE A 22 -2.78 20.28 7.77
C ILE A 22 -2.78 20.99 6.42
N GLU A 23 -2.11 22.14 6.31
CA GLU A 23 -2.01 22.87 5.04
C GLU A 23 -1.32 22.03 3.97
N GLN A 24 -0.24 21.33 4.32
CA GLN A 24 0.45 20.43 3.38
C GLN A 24 -0.43 19.23 2.97
N PHE A 25 -1.26 18.71 3.88
CA PHE A 25 -2.24 17.68 3.54
C PHE A 25 -3.33 18.23 2.60
N GLU A 26 -3.85 19.43 2.86
CA GLU A 26 -4.82 20.10 1.98
C GLU A 26 -4.23 20.37 0.59
N GLN A 27 -2.95 20.73 0.51
CA GLN A 27 -2.24 20.86 -0.77
C GLN A 27 -2.15 19.54 -1.51
N ALA A 28 -1.73 18.46 -0.84
CA ALA A 28 -1.74 17.12 -1.42
C ALA A 28 -3.15 16.76 -1.92
N PHE A 29 -4.18 17.07 -1.14
CA PHE A 29 -5.55 16.75 -1.46
C PHE A 29 -6.07 17.50 -2.69
N ASN A 30 -5.87 18.81 -2.72
CA ASN A 30 -6.27 19.66 -3.84
C ASN A 30 -5.48 19.35 -5.11
N PHE A 31 -4.21 18.97 -4.98
CA PHE A 31 -3.37 18.54 -6.10
C PHE A 31 -3.95 17.30 -6.80
N VAL A 32 -4.39 16.29 -6.04
CA VAL A 32 -5.02 15.09 -6.62
C VAL A 32 -6.34 15.44 -7.31
N LEU A 33 -7.17 16.29 -6.70
CA LEU A 33 -8.41 16.75 -7.31
C LEU A 33 -8.18 17.42 -8.67
N ALA A 34 -7.16 18.27 -8.77
CA ALA A 34 -6.81 18.96 -10.01
C ALA A 34 -6.28 18.04 -11.12
N ARG A 35 -5.81 16.82 -10.79
CA ARG A 35 -5.12 15.90 -11.72
C ARG A 35 -5.89 14.62 -12.03
N GLY A 36 -7.21 14.71 -12.10
CA GLY A 36 -8.08 13.59 -12.44
C GLY A 36 -8.70 12.88 -11.24
N GLY A 37 -8.61 13.47 -10.05
CA GLY A 37 -9.34 13.05 -8.87
C GLY A 37 -8.81 11.80 -8.19
N TRP A 38 -9.47 11.44 -7.09
CA TRP A 38 -9.06 10.35 -6.22
C TRP A 38 -9.30 8.98 -6.85
N PRO A 39 -8.34 8.03 -6.74
CA PRO A 39 -8.60 6.64 -7.06
C PRO A 39 -9.79 6.11 -6.25
N LYS A 40 -10.61 5.26 -6.87
CA LYS A 40 -11.74 4.63 -6.18
C LYS A 40 -11.23 3.79 -5.01
N GLY A 41 -11.77 4.05 -3.82
CA GLY A 41 -11.41 3.31 -2.61
C GLY A 41 -10.05 3.68 -2.01
N ALA A 42 -9.38 4.74 -2.48
CA ALA A 42 -8.16 5.21 -1.82
C ALA A 42 -8.48 5.76 -0.43
N VAL A 43 -7.70 5.33 0.57
CA VAL A 43 -7.74 5.83 1.95
C VAL A 43 -6.34 6.15 2.44
N SER A 44 -6.24 7.04 3.43
CA SER A 44 -4.96 7.38 4.07
C SER A 44 -4.33 6.15 4.70
N ALA A 45 -3.06 5.89 4.38
CA ALA A 45 -2.28 4.77 4.88
C ALA A 45 -1.16 5.20 5.84
N GLY A 46 -0.84 6.51 5.87
CA GLY A 46 0.16 7.04 6.77
C GLY A 46 0.72 8.37 6.31
N MET A 47 1.47 8.97 7.22
CA MET A 47 2.16 10.24 7.00
C MET A 47 3.54 10.15 7.61
N GLN A 48 4.55 10.60 6.88
CA GLN A 48 5.94 10.60 7.33
C GLN A 48 6.55 11.96 7.10
N PRO A 49 7.15 12.61 8.12
CA PRO A 49 7.89 13.84 7.90
C PRO A 49 9.12 13.55 7.03
N ILE A 50 9.36 14.41 6.05
CA ILE A 50 10.57 14.44 5.24
C ILE A 50 11.32 15.74 5.54
N ARG A 51 12.64 15.66 5.69
CA ARG A 51 13.49 16.84 5.91
C ARG A 51 14.19 17.16 4.61
N GLU A 52 13.97 18.37 4.12
CA GLU A 52 14.67 18.89 2.96
C GLU A 52 15.19 20.30 3.30
N ALA A 53 16.52 20.50 3.18
CA ALA A 53 17.15 21.81 3.24
C ALA A 53 16.60 22.79 4.32
N GLU A 54 16.51 22.33 5.57
CA GLU A 54 16.06 23.08 6.77
C GLU A 54 14.53 23.20 6.97
N GLU A 55 13.71 22.77 6.01
CA GLU A 55 12.26 22.79 6.09
C GLU A 55 11.66 21.38 6.26
N ILE A 56 10.50 21.32 6.94
CA ILE A 56 9.77 20.06 7.18
C ILE A 56 8.67 19.94 6.12
N GLY A 57 8.83 18.96 5.23
CA GLY A 57 7.77 18.45 4.37
C GLY A 57 7.11 17.20 4.96
N TYR A 58 6.07 16.71 4.30
CA TYR A 58 5.44 15.44 4.61
C TYR A 58 5.25 14.59 3.35
N ARG A 59 5.52 13.29 3.50
CA ARG A 59 5.07 12.25 2.59
C ARG A 59 3.74 11.69 3.08
N PHE A 60 2.72 11.75 2.24
CA PHE A 60 1.40 11.18 2.48
C PHE A 60 1.19 9.94 1.63
N GLY A 61 1.01 8.80 2.30
CA GLY A 61 0.75 7.51 1.66
C GLY A 61 -0.74 7.19 1.67
N PHE A 62 -1.23 6.63 0.56
CA PHE A 62 -2.59 6.15 0.43
C PHE A 62 -2.62 4.72 -0.13
N VAL A 63 -3.61 3.95 0.30
CA VAL A 63 -3.84 2.57 -0.12
C VAL A 63 -5.25 2.42 -0.68
N GLN A 64 -5.41 1.59 -1.71
CA GLN A 64 -6.72 1.23 -2.25
C GLN A 64 -7.38 0.17 -1.37
N LEU A 65 -8.65 0.37 -1.05
CA LEU A 65 -9.49 -0.63 -0.42
C LEU A 65 -10.23 -1.47 -1.48
N TYR A 66 -10.35 -2.75 -1.21
CA TYR A 66 -11.25 -3.66 -1.90
C TYR A 66 -12.11 -4.38 -0.88
N ASN A 67 -13.44 -4.32 -1.02
CA ASN A 67 -14.40 -4.86 -0.05
C ASN A 67 -14.13 -4.43 1.41
N GLY A 68 -13.65 -3.20 1.61
CA GLY A 68 -13.31 -2.65 2.93
C GLY A 68 -11.95 -3.07 3.49
N LEU A 69 -11.17 -3.89 2.77
CA LEU A 69 -9.84 -4.34 3.19
C LEU A 69 -8.75 -3.66 2.36
N PRO A 70 -7.60 -3.29 2.97
CA PRO A 70 -6.50 -2.67 2.25
C PRO A 70 -5.86 -3.65 1.27
N VAL A 71 -5.57 -3.18 0.07
CA VAL A 71 -4.75 -3.88 -0.91
C VAL A 71 -3.30 -3.48 -0.69
N ILE A 72 -2.54 -4.34 -0.02
CA ILE A 72 -1.13 -4.15 0.28
C ILE A 72 -0.30 -4.68 -0.89
N ASP A 73 0.52 -3.80 -1.44
CA ASP A 73 1.59 -4.12 -2.41
C ASP A 73 2.94 -3.64 -1.83
N PHE A 74 4.04 -3.83 -2.56
CA PHE A 74 5.35 -3.26 -2.22
C PHE A 74 5.38 -1.74 -2.34
N VAL A 75 4.41 -1.13 -3.04
CA VAL A 75 4.33 0.32 -3.27
C VAL A 75 2.93 0.79 -2.90
N PRO A 76 2.78 1.91 -2.15
CA PRO A 76 1.48 2.51 -1.91
C PRO A 76 0.75 2.81 -3.23
N THR A 77 -0.58 2.67 -3.22
CA THR A 77 -1.46 3.04 -4.35
C THR A 77 -1.22 4.48 -4.77
N MET A 78 -0.95 5.35 -3.81
CA MET A 78 -0.56 6.72 -4.09
C MET A 78 0.38 7.24 -3.02
N ASP A 79 1.39 7.98 -3.45
CA ASP A 79 2.38 8.62 -2.59
C ASP A 79 2.55 10.07 -3.05
N ILE A 80 2.49 10.99 -2.09
CA ILE A 80 2.57 12.43 -2.36
C ILE A 80 3.54 13.05 -1.37
N GLU A 81 4.63 13.63 -1.87
CA GLU A 81 5.56 14.41 -1.07
C GLU A 81 5.25 15.89 -1.25
N VAL A 82 4.98 16.54 -0.13
CA VAL A 82 4.72 17.97 -0.06
C VAL A 82 5.81 18.58 0.80
N VAL A 83 6.42 19.63 0.28
CA VAL A 83 7.39 20.47 0.98
C VAL A 83 6.85 21.89 1.00
N PRO A 84 7.40 22.84 1.77
CA PRO A 84 6.99 24.22 1.60
C PRO A 84 7.23 24.67 0.15
N GLY A 85 6.22 25.33 -0.44
CA GLY A 85 6.15 25.56 -1.89
C GLY A 85 5.29 24.53 -2.65
N GLY A 86 4.87 23.44 -2.02
CA GLY A 86 3.84 22.54 -2.55
C GLY A 86 4.35 21.15 -2.89
N VAL A 87 3.66 20.50 -3.84
CA VAL A 87 3.91 19.09 -4.16
C VAL A 87 5.21 18.95 -4.94
N GLN A 88 6.16 18.22 -4.37
CA GLN A 88 7.45 17.91 -4.97
C GLN A 88 7.41 16.61 -5.79
N ARG A 89 6.75 15.58 -5.23
CA ARG A 89 6.67 14.26 -5.83
C ARG A 89 5.25 13.74 -5.76
N TYR A 90 4.83 13.11 -6.85
CA TYR A 90 3.57 12.40 -6.94
C TYR A 90 3.72 11.10 -7.69
N GLN A 91 3.28 10.02 -7.06
CA GLN A 91 3.20 8.70 -7.68
C GLN A 91 1.80 8.12 -7.47
N ARG A 92 1.22 7.59 -8.55
CA ARG A 92 -0.08 6.90 -8.50
C ARG A 92 -0.03 5.59 -9.27
N LEU A 93 -0.59 4.57 -8.63
CA LEU A 93 -0.88 3.25 -9.15
C LEU A 93 -2.38 3.02 -8.96
N THR A 94 -3.10 2.73 -10.04
CA THR A 94 -4.52 2.38 -9.97
C THR A 94 -4.70 0.94 -10.38
N TYR A 95 -5.42 0.17 -9.55
CA TYR A 95 -5.83 -1.17 -9.89
C TYR A 95 -7.31 -1.17 -10.29
N ASP A 96 -7.57 -1.69 -11.49
CA ASP A 96 -8.91 -2.07 -11.89
C ASP A 96 -9.17 -3.49 -11.37
N ILE A 97 -10.01 -3.59 -10.33
CA ILE A 97 -10.34 -4.88 -9.73
C ILE A 97 -11.55 -5.44 -10.47
N ILE A 98 -11.26 -6.26 -11.49
CA ILE A 98 -12.19 -6.60 -12.57
C ILE A 98 -13.12 -7.77 -12.29
N GLN A 99 -12.70 -8.82 -11.55
CA GLN A 99 -13.55 -9.98 -11.25
C GLN A 99 -13.16 -10.66 -9.91
N PRO A 100 -14.13 -11.10 -9.10
CA PRO A 100 -13.85 -11.98 -7.97
C PRO A 100 -13.46 -13.38 -8.47
N GLY A 101 -12.33 -13.90 -8.02
CA GLY A 101 -12.00 -15.31 -8.19
C GLY A 101 -12.88 -16.20 -7.29
N TYR A 102 -13.24 -17.39 -7.75
CA TYR A 102 -13.96 -18.37 -6.94
C TYR A 102 -12.98 -19.43 -6.43
N PHE A 103 -12.63 -19.35 -5.15
CA PHE A 103 -11.85 -20.37 -4.46
C PHE A 103 -12.67 -20.91 -3.28
N GLN A 104 -12.64 -22.23 -3.08
CA GLN A 104 -13.12 -22.84 -1.85
C GLN A 104 -11.97 -22.87 -0.84
N PHE A 105 -12.18 -22.20 0.29
CA PHE A 105 -11.17 -22.11 1.32
C PHE A 105 -11.77 -22.09 2.71
N GLU A 106 -11.00 -22.57 3.66
CA GLU A 106 -11.24 -22.41 5.09
C GLU A 106 -10.57 -21.12 5.55
N VAL A 107 -11.31 -20.22 6.19
CA VAL A 107 -10.78 -18.96 6.73
C VAL A 107 -10.01 -19.26 8.01
N ARG A 108 -8.80 -18.70 8.10
CA ARG A 108 -7.96 -18.75 9.30
C ARG A 108 -8.18 -17.52 10.14
N SER A 109 -8.13 -17.68 11.46
CA SER A 109 -8.20 -16.56 12.39
C SER A 109 -6.85 -15.84 12.52
N ALA A 110 -6.87 -14.67 13.16
CA ALA A 110 -5.65 -13.90 13.45
C ALA A 110 -4.73 -14.66 14.42
N GLU A 111 -5.29 -15.41 15.38
CA GLU A 111 -4.53 -16.22 16.34
C GLU A 111 -3.76 -17.35 15.64
N ASP A 112 -4.38 -18.03 14.67
CA ASP A 112 -3.68 -19.03 13.85
C ASP A 112 -2.55 -18.38 13.02
N ALA A 113 -2.81 -17.20 12.45
CA ALA A 113 -1.79 -16.47 11.71
C ALA A 113 -0.59 -16.08 12.59
N LEU A 114 -0.83 -15.56 13.79
CA LEU A 114 0.20 -15.26 14.78
C LEU A 114 0.98 -16.51 15.19
N ALA A 115 0.28 -17.60 15.52
CA ALA A 115 0.91 -18.86 15.90
C ALA A 115 1.86 -19.37 14.80
N ARG A 116 1.46 -19.27 13.53
CA ARG A 116 2.29 -19.66 12.37
C ARG A 116 3.47 -18.71 12.13
N ALA A 117 3.32 -17.43 12.47
CA ALA A 117 4.37 -16.43 12.33
C ALA A 117 5.33 -16.36 13.53
N THR A 118 5.05 -17.03 14.65
CA THR A 118 5.84 -16.97 15.89
C THR A 118 7.35 -17.07 15.68
N SER A 119 7.80 -18.06 14.89
CA SER A 119 9.23 -18.26 14.63
C SER A 119 9.85 -17.14 13.82
N ALA A 120 9.11 -16.58 12.86
CA ALA A 120 9.54 -15.42 12.10
C ALA A 120 9.57 -14.19 13.01
N ILE A 121 8.50 -13.92 13.77
CA ILE A 121 8.40 -12.77 14.69
C ILE A 121 9.58 -12.76 15.68
N GLY A 122 9.90 -13.91 16.27
CA GLY A 122 10.96 -14.01 17.29
C GLY A 122 10.64 -13.11 18.48
N ASP A 123 11.61 -12.31 18.92
CA ASP A 123 11.46 -11.40 20.07
C ASP A 123 10.91 -10.01 19.68
N ARG A 124 10.55 -9.81 18.40
CA ARG A 124 10.06 -8.53 17.90
C ARG A 124 8.63 -8.29 18.38
N LYS A 125 8.30 -7.03 18.67
CA LYS A 125 6.97 -6.64 19.11
C LYS A 125 6.03 -6.44 17.94
N VAL A 126 4.84 -7.00 18.06
CA VAL A 126 3.73 -6.80 17.13
C VAL A 126 3.01 -5.50 17.49
N ASN A 127 2.88 -4.61 16.51
CA ASN A 127 2.14 -3.36 16.62
C ASN A 127 0.67 -3.55 16.26
N ASP A 128 0.39 -4.26 15.15
CA ASP A 128 -0.98 -4.49 14.68
C ASP A 128 -1.10 -5.81 13.88
N VAL A 129 -2.32 -6.36 13.84
CA VAL A 129 -2.68 -7.54 13.04
C VAL A 129 -4.02 -7.29 12.37
N TYR A 130 -4.03 -7.22 11.05
CA TYR A 130 -5.24 -6.88 10.28
C TYR A 130 -5.36 -7.70 9.00
N LEU A 131 -6.60 -7.87 8.56
CA LEU A 131 -6.91 -8.57 7.32
C LEU A 131 -6.67 -7.63 6.13
N ALA A 132 -6.02 -8.13 5.09
CA ALA A 132 -5.67 -7.37 3.91
C ALA A 132 -5.71 -8.26 2.66
N TYR A 133 -5.71 -7.63 1.50
CA TYR A 133 -5.38 -8.30 0.24
C TYR A 133 -3.91 -8.07 -0.07
N TYR A 134 -3.17 -9.13 -0.38
CA TYR A 134 -1.78 -9.02 -0.83
C TYR A 134 -1.66 -9.46 -2.28
N GLN A 135 -0.98 -8.63 -3.06
CA GLN A 135 -0.62 -8.94 -4.43
C GLN A 135 0.68 -9.73 -4.42
N ARG A 136 0.60 -11.05 -4.65
CA ARG A 136 1.79 -11.85 -4.92
C ARG A 136 1.91 -12.02 -6.43
N PRO A 137 3.01 -11.57 -7.08
CA PRO A 137 3.38 -12.17 -8.36
C PRO A 137 3.58 -13.67 -8.13
N TYR A 138 2.80 -14.49 -8.81
CA TYR A 138 2.91 -15.94 -8.73
C TYR A 138 4.24 -16.34 -9.39
N TYR A 139 5.35 -16.39 -8.64
CA TYR A 139 6.60 -16.90 -9.18
C TYR A 139 6.52 -18.42 -9.34
N LEU A 140 6.21 -18.84 -10.57
CA LEU A 140 6.86 -20.00 -11.16
C LEU A 140 8.27 -19.56 -11.60
N SER A 141 9.26 -19.72 -10.72
CA SER A 141 10.72 -19.55 -10.94
C SER A 141 11.25 -18.13 -11.22
N ASP A 142 12.53 -17.92 -10.87
CA ASP A 142 13.31 -16.69 -11.07
C ASP A 142 13.46 -16.27 -12.56
N ALA A 143 13.00 -17.10 -13.49
CA ALA A 143 13.04 -16.86 -14.93
C ALA A 143 11.74 -16.26 -15.50
N ALA A 144 10.66 -16.18 -14.72
CA ALA A 144 9.40 -15.61 -15.21
C ALA A 144 9.46 -14.08 -15.19
N PRO A 145 9.29 -13.39 -16.35
CA PRO A 145 9.23 -11.94 -16.36
C PRO A 145 8.08 -11.48 -15.45
N PHE A 146 8.38 -10.63 -14.47
CA PHE A 146 7.39 -9.86 -13.73
C PHE A 146 6.40 -9.24 -14.76
N HIS A 147 5.11 -9.18 -14.42
CA HIS A 147 4.00 -8.59 -15.20
C HIS A 147 3.26 -9.54 -16.17
N ALA A 148 2.63 -10.60 -15.66
CA ALA A 148 1.48 -11.18 -16.33
C ALA A 148 0.19 -10.59 -15.72
N GLU A 149 -0.43 -9.64 -16.43
CA GLU A 149 -1.81 -9.24 -16.16
C GLU A 149 -2.73 -10.37 -16.67
N PRO A 150 -3.76 -10.81 -15.92
CA PRO A 150 -4.26 -10.28 -14.64
C PRO A 150 -3.52 -10.79 -13.39
N MET A 151 -3.48 -9.95 -12.35
CA MET A 151 -2.91 -10.28 -11.04
C MET A 151 -3.99 -10.73 -10.05
N TYR A 152 -3.68 -11.73 -9.23
CA TYR A 152 -4.57 -12.21 -8.17
C TYR A 152 -4.29 -11.49 -6.85
N LEU A 153 -5.36 -11.04 -6.19
CA LEU A 153 -5.34 -10.54 -4.83
C LEU A 153 -5.71 -11.66 -3.86
N TYR A 154 -4.80 -11.97 -2.93
CA TYR A 154 -5.00 -13.04 -1.96
C TYR A 154 -5.28 -12.46 -0.58
N PRO A 155 -6.31 -12.94 0.14
CA PRO A 155 -6.54 -12.50 1.51
C PRO A 155 -5.43 -13.01 2.44
N VAL A 156 -4.84 -12.11 3.21
CA VAL A 156 -3.75 -12.37 4.16
C VAL A 156 -4.04 -11.66 5.49
N TRP A 157 -3.52 -12.21 6.57
CA TRP A 157 -3.26 -11.48 7.80
C TRP A 157 -1.92 -10.76 7.64
N ALA A 158 -1.96 -9.44 7.64
CA ALA A 158 -0.78 -8.59 7.75
C ALA A 158 -0.46 -8.41 9.23
N ILE A 159 0.76 -8.76 9.63
CA ILE A 159 1.29 -8.59 10.97
C ILE A 159 2.32 -7.48 10.90
N GLU A 160 1.97 -6.31 11.43
CA GLU A 160 2.85 -5.14 11.47
C GLU A 160 3.66 -5.17 12.76
N LEU A 161 4.97 -5.06 12.62
CA LEU A 161 5.90 -4.99 13.74
C LEU A 161 6.17 -3.54 14.13
N GLU A 162 6.61 -3.28 15.36
CA GLU A 162 6.91 -1.92 15.85
C GLU A 162 7.94 -1.17 15.00
N ASN A 163 8.82 -1.88 14.30
CA ASN A 163 9.82 -1.30 13.40
C ASN A 163 9.27 -0.94 12.00
N GLY A 164 7.97 -1.14 11.75
CA GLY A 164 7.31 -0.91 10.47
C GLY A 164 7.45 -2.04 9.45
N GLU A 165 8.17 -3.13 9.79
CA GLU A 165 8.21 -4.34 8.97
C GLU A 165 6.85 -5.06 9.01
N ARG A 166 6.48 -5.70 7.90
CA ARG A 166 5.24 -6.46 7.80
C ARG A 166 5.51 -7.89 7.41
N LEU A 167 4.91 -8.82 8.14
CA LEU A 167 4.85 -10.23 7.80
C LEU A 167 3.46 -10.54 7.24
N PHE A 168 3.38 -11.37 6.21
CA PHE A 168 2.12 -11.74 5.58
C PHE A 168 1.87 -13.24 5.72
N VAL A 169 0.71 -13.58 6.27
CA VAL A 169 0.27 -14.98 6.44
C VAL A 169 -1.05 -15.16 5.70
N HIS A 170 -1.16 -16.15 4.82
CA HIS A 170 -2.43 -16.44 4.14
C HIS A 170 -3.57 -16.60 5.14
N ALA A 171 -4.63 -15.81 4.96
CA ALA A 171 -5.82 -15.82 5.82
C ALA A 171 -6.75 -17.00 5.53
N TYR A 172 -6.28 -17.95 4.74
CA TYR A 172 -7.06 -19.08 4.29
C TYR A 172 -6.20 -20.31 4.05
N LYS A 173 -6.86 -21.45 4.04
CA LYS A 173 -6.34 -22.73 3.57
C LYS A 173 -7.18 -23.15 2.37
N LEU A 174 -6.57 -23.29 1.20
CA LEU A 174 -7.26 -23.81 0.02
C LEU A 174 -7.70 -25.25 0.30
N LEU A 175 -8.98 -25.53 0.05
CA LEU A 175 -9.54 -26.87 0.23
C LEU A 175 -9.40 -27.71 -1.05
N ASN A 176 -9.35 -27.06 -2.22
CA ASN A 176 -9.15 -27.68 -3.52
C ASN A 176 -7.92 -27.07 -4.20
N ASP A 177 -6.71 -27.34 -3.72
CA ASP A 177 -5.48 -26.92 -4.42
C ASP A 177 -5.26 -27.82 -5.65
N PRO A 178 -5.53 -27.38 -6.90
CA PRO A 178 -5.36 -28.19 -8.09
C PRO A 178 -3.92 -28.09 -8.64
N GLY A 179 -3.03 -27.34 -7.98
CA GLY A 179 -1.74 -26.88 -8.52
C GLY A 179 -0.48 -27.43 -7.84
N LEU A 180 -0.61 -28.31 -6.84
CA LEU A 180 0.44 -29.27 -6.45
C LEU A 180 0.31 -30.60 -7.19
N ILE A 181 -0.39 -30.63 -8.33
CA ILE A 181 -0.17 -31.68 -9.32
C ILE A 181 1.17 -31.36 -10.00
N LYS A 182 2.25 -31.88 -9.40
CA LYS A 182 3.54 -32.04 -10.07
C LYS A 182 3.35 -32.87 -11.36
N PRO A 183 4.07 -32.59 -12.46
CA PRO A 183 4.50 -33.67 -13.33
C PRO A 183 5.48 -34.60 -12.60
#